data_AF-A0A355T721-F1
#
_entry.id   AF-A0A355T721-F1
#
_cell.length_a   1.000
_cell.length_b   1.000
_cell.length_c   1.000
_cell.angle_alpha   90.00
_cell.angle_beta   90.00
_cell.angle_gamma   90.00
#
_symmetry.space_group_name_H-M   'P 1'
#
loop_
_entity.id
_entity.type
_entity.pdbx_description
1 polymer ?
#
loop_
_entity_poly.entity_id
_entity_poly.type
_entity_poly.pdbx_seq_one_letter_code
_entity_poly.pdbx_strand_id
1 'polypeptide(L)' 'MSGDKIAGEWKQLRGKVKQKWGDLTDNDLDRTEGKMEELQGLIQEKYGSTKDEIRKQLDSLKS' A
#
# COMPACT_ATOMS: atom_id res chain seq x y z
N MET A 1 -4.90 -12.01 -20.08
CA MET A 1 -3.68 -12.28 -19.30
C MET A 1 -3.10 -10.98 -18.73
N SER A 2 -3.92 -10.18 -18.02
CA SER A 2 -3.50 -8.84 -17.56
C SER A 2 -3.66 -8.61 -16.06
N GLY A 3 -4.30 -9.55 -15.33
CA GLY A 3 -4.51 -9.46 -13.88
C GLY A 3 -3.35 -9.99 -13.03
N ASP A 4 -2.61 -11.00 -13.52
CA ASP A 4 -1.56 -11.67 -12.75
C ASP A 4 -0.37 -10.78 -12.37
N LYS A 5 0.00 -9.81 -13.22
CA LYS A 5 1.11 -8.90 -12.92
C LYS A 5 0.81 -7.98 -11.75
N ILE A 6 -0.42 -7.46 -11.67
CA ILE A 6 -0.84 -6.52 -10.63
C ILE A 6 -0.81 -7.20 -9.25
N ALA A 7 -1.24 -8.46 -9.17
CA ALA A 7 -1.20 -9.24 -7.93
C ALA A 7 0.24 -9.55 -7.46
N GLY A 8 1.14 -9.85 -8.40
CA GLY A 8 2.56 -10.08 -8.09
C GLY A 8 3.26 -8.83 -7.57
N GLU A 9 3.07 -7.69 -8.24
CA GLU A 9 3.61 -6.39 -7.81
C GLU A 9 3.01 -5.94 -6.47
N TRP A 10 1.72 -6.17 -6.26
CA TRP A 10 1.07 -5.87 -4.98
C TRP A 10 1.69 -6.64 -3.82
N LYS A 11 1.97 -7.93 -3.99
CA LYS A 11 2.57 -8.76 -2.94
C LYS A 11 3.95 -8.23 -2.51
N GLN A 12 4.75 -7.75 -3.46
CA GLN A 12 6.04 -7.12 -3.18
C GLN A 12 5.87 -5.77 -2.48
N LEU A 13 4.96 -4.93 -2.99
CA LEU A 13 4.67 -3.62 -2.42
C LEU A 13 4.14 -3.74 -0.99
N ARG A 14 3.25 -4.68 -0.71
CA ARG A 14 2.70 -4.97 0.64
C ARG A 14 3.80 -5.18 1.67
N GLY A 15 4.83 -5.95 1.35
CA GLY A 15 5.96 -6.18 2.25
C GLY A 15 6.71 -4.89 2.58
N LYS A 16 7.00 -4.07 1.57
CA LYS A 16 7.65 -2.77 1.74
C LYS A 16 6.77 -1.79 2.52
N VAL A 17 5.46 -1.77 2.25
CA VAL A 17 4.46 -0.96 2.94
C VAL A 17 4.42 -1.32 4.43
N LYS A 18 4.32 -2.61 4.77
CA LYS A 18 4.35 -3.07 6.16
C LYS A 18 5.63 -2.67 6.89
N GLN A 19 6.78 -2.71 6.21
CA GLN A 19 8.05 -2.24 6.80
C GLN A 19 8.07 -0.73 7.03
N LYS A 20 7.53 0.05 6.09
CA LYS A 20 7.49 1.52 6.18
C LYS A 20 6.49 2.01 7.23
N TRP A 21 5.32 1.38 7.28
CA TRP A 21 4.20 1.69 8.15
C TRP A 21 3.94 0.50 9.08
N GLY A 22 4.76 0.37 10.13
CA GLY A 22 4.76 -0.79 11.05
C GLY A 22 3.45 -1.08 11.79
N ASP A 23 2.53 -0.11 11.89
CA ASP A 23 1.17 -0.29 12.45
C ASP A 23 0.19 -0.97 11.46
N LEU A 24 0.55 -1.05 10.18
CA LEU A 24 -0.29 -1.76 9.19
C LEU A 24 -0.06 -3.26 9.32
N THR A 25 -1.15 -3.98 9.60
CA THR A 25 -1.11 -5.44 9.65
C THR A 25 -1.26 -6.05 8.26
N ASP A 26 -0.89 -7.32 8.12
CA ASP A 26 -1.18 -8.07 6.90
C ASP A 26 -2.69 -8.03 6.59
N ASN A 27 -3.57 -8.11 7.60
CA ASN A 27 -5.01 -8.06 7.41
C ASN A 27 -5.47 -6.70 6.85
N ASP A 28 -4.96 -5.59 7.39
CA ASP A 28 -5.27 -4.24 6.89
C ASP A 28 -4.90 -4.12 5.40
N LEU A 29 -3.73 -4.63 5.03
CA LEU A 29 -3.25 -4.61 3.64
C LEU A 29 -3.98 -5.63 2.75
N ASP A 30 -4.50 -6.72 3.29
CA ASP A 30 -5.27 -7.70 2.53
C ASP A 30 -6.62 -7.10 2.11
N ARG A 31 -7.26 -6.34 3.02
CA ARG A 31 -8.55 -5.68 2.80
C ARG A 31 -8.52 -4.67 1.66
N THR A 32 -7.37 -4.11 1.33
CA THR A 32 -7.25 -3.18 0.19
C THR A 32 -7.23 -3.92 -1.14
N GLU A 33 -6.99 -5.24 -1.17
CA GLU A 33 -6.91 -6.07 -2.39
C GLU A 33 -5.95 -5.50 -3.45
N GLY A 34 -4.95 -4.71 -3.04
CA GLY A 34 -4.03 -4.02 -3.95
C GLY A 34 -4.60 -2.78 -4.65
N LYS A 35 -5.76 -2.30 -4.21
CA LYS A 35 -6.30 -1.01 -4.61
C LYS A 35 -5.51 0.10 -3.91
N MET A 36 -4.83 0.91 -4.70
CA MET A 36 -4.00 2.01 -4.20
C MET A 36 -4.81 3.07 -3.44
N GLU A 37 -6.04 3.35 -3.86
CA GLU A 37 -6.90 4.34 -3.20
C GLU A 37 -7.29 3.89 -1.78
N GLU A 38 -7.65 2.62 -1.63
CA GLU A 38 -7.96 1.99 -0.32
C GLU A 38 -6.72 1.99 0.59
N LEU A 39 -5.55 1.65 0.04
CA LEU A 39 -4.29 1.72 0.78
C LEU A 39 -3.97 3.13 1.26
N GLN A 40 -4.18 4.13 0.41
CA GLN A 40 -3.97 5.53 0.76
C GLN A 40 -4.94 5.98 1.86
N GLY A 41 -6.21 5.59 1.78
CA GLY A 41 -7.21 5.87 2.82
C GLY A 41 -6.80 5.25 4.17
N LEU A 42 -6.42 3.98 4.16
CA LEU A 42 -5.95 3.27 5.35
C LEU A 42 -4.74 3.94 6.00
N ILE A 43 -3.73 4.31 5.21
CA ILE A 43 -2.54 4.99 5.71
C ILE A 43 -2.91 6.39 6.25
N GLN A 44 -3.78 7.11 5.56
CA GLN A 44 -4.26 8.42 6.00
C GLN A 44 -5.01 8.33 7.34
N GLU A 45 -5.89 7.34 7.53
CA GLU A 45 -6.63 7.14 8.78
C GLU A 45 -5.70 6.78 9.96
N LYS A 46 -4.71 5.92 9.73
CA LYS A 46 -3.79 5.46 10.78
C LYS A 46 -2.71 6.47 11.16
N TYR A 47 -2.12 7.14 10.16
CA TYR A 47 -0.94 7.98 10.33
C TYR A 47 -1.21 9.48 10.19
N GLY A 48 -2.40 9.88 9.72
CA GLY A 48 -2.73 11.29 9.49
C GLY A 48 -1.99 11.95 8.33
N SER A 49 -1.22 11.20 7.54
CA SER A 49 -0.48 11.71 6.38
C SER A 49 -1.43 12.17 5.27
N THR A 50 -1.00 13.17 4.49
CA THR A 50 -1.75 13.63 3.32
C THR A 50 -1.66 12.63 2.17
N LYS A 51 -2.70 12.58 1.33
CA LYS A 51 -2.72 11.69 0.14
C LYS A 51 -1.52 11.89 -0.78
N ASP A 52 -1.01 13.12 -0.93
CA ASP A 52 0.17 13.42 -1.76
C ASP A 52 1.45 12.81 -1.18
N GLU A 53 1.66 12.95 0.13
CA GLU A 53 2.80 12.37 0.82
C GLU A 53 2.77 10.84 0.74
N ILE A 54 1.60 10.24 0.98
CA ILE A 54 1.42 8.78 0.88
C ILE A 54 1.69 8.32 -0.55
N ARG A 55 1.18 9.03 -1.55
CA ARG A 55 1.44 8.72 -2.97
C ARG A 55 2.93 8.71 -3.28
N LYS A 56 3.67 9.74 -2.85
CA LYS A 56 5.12 9.83 -3.05
C LYS A 56 5.87 8.68 -2.37
N GLN A 57 5.48 8.34 -1.15
CA GLN A 57 6.08 7.21 -0.44
C GLN A 57 5.81 5.89 -1.16
N LEU A 58 4.55 5.62 -1.57
CA LEU A 58 4.19 4.41 -2.31
C LEU A 58 4.89 4.31 -3.67
N ASP A 59 5.09 5.44 -4.36
CA ASP A 59 5.85 5.50 -5.60
C ASP A 59 7.32 5.15 -5.39
N SER A 60 7.95 5.71 -4.34
CA SER A 60 9.30 5.35 -3.92
C SER A 60 9.45 3.87 -3.56
N LEU A 61 8.40 3.21 -3.08
CA LEU A 61 8.43 1.78 -2.78
C LEU A 61 8.25 0.89 -4.02
N LYS A 62 7.72 1.41 -5.12
CA LYS A 62 7.55 0.66 -6.39
C LYS A 62 8.82 0.66 -7.26
N SER A 63 9.75 1.57 -7.01
CA SER A 63 11.08 1.58 -7.66
C SER A 63 12.01 0.47 -7.14
#